data_AF-A0ABD0Y256-F1
#
_entry.id   AF-A0ABD0Y256-F1
#
_cell.length_a   1.000
_cell.length_b   1.000
_cell.length_c   1.000
_cell.angle_alpha   90.00
_cell.angle_beta   90.00
_cell.angle_gamma   90.00
#
_symmetry.space_group_name_H-M   'P 1'
#
loop_
_entity.id
_entity.type
_entity.pdbx_description
1 polymer ?
#
loop_
_entity_poly.entity_id
_entity_poly.type
_entity_poly.pdbx_seq_one_letter_code
_entity_poly.pdbx_strand_id
1 'polypeptide(L)'
;MSVAEDVVMETNDTLRSEMIEGHNSVREAVSLLRVWLTQRQLNQGYGAFTTFIMSMYVIYLMKIQKINHHMSSYQILRNVWLSLSTTDWTTDGPSMVSSALLKVIPLSVFHEHFDVVFVDSTGLCNLTARMNKYTYWKVM
;
A
#
# COMPACT_ATOMS: atom_id res chain seq x y z
N MET A 1 8.72 -6.59 14.09
CA MET A 1 7.49 -7.33 13.81
C MET A 1 6.64 -7.25 15.06
N SER A 2 5.38 -6.86 14.94
CA SER A 2 4.44 -6.68 16.07
C SER A 2 3.42 -7.81 16.07
N VAL A 3 2.88 -8.19 17.24
CA VAL A 3 1.84 -9.22 17.36
C VAL A 3 0.63 -8.92 16.46
N ALA A 4 0.24 -7.65 16.33
CA ALA A 4 -0.85 -7.25 15.47
C ALA A 4 -0.55 -7.49 13.97
N GLU A 5 0.70 -7.23 13.54
CA GLU A 5 1.12 -7.49 12.16
C GLU A 5 1.12 -8.99 11.86
N ASP A 6 1.57 -9.81 12.81
CA ASP A 6 1.63 -11.27 12.66
C ASP A 6 0.23 -11.86 12.45
N VAL A 7 -0.76 -11.38 13.21
CA VAL A 7 -2.15 -11.85 13.12
C VAL A 7 -2.77 -11.49 11.77
N VAL A 8 -2.46 -10.32 11.20
CA VAL A 8 -3.05 -9.88 9.92
C VAL A 8 -2.24 -10.30 8.69
N MET A 9 -1.00 -10.78 8.88
CA MET A 9 -0.08 -11.08 7.78
C MET A 9 -0.65 -12.14 6.85
N GLU A 10 -1.18 -13.23 7.40
CA GLU A 10 -1.76 -14.33 6.61
C GLU A 10 -2.92 -13.84 5.73
N THR A 11 -3.84 -13.06 6.29
CA THR A 11 -4.98 -12.51 5.53
C THR A 11 -4.53 -11.55 4.42
N ASN A 12 -3.54 -10.71 4.67
CA ASN A 12 -3.03 -9.79 3.66
C ASN A 12 -2.20 -10.51 2.58
N ASP A 13 -1.49 -11.57 2.94
CA ASP A 13 -0.75 -12.41 2.00
C ASP A 13 -1.67 -13.21 1.08
N THR A 14 -2.74 -13.82 1.61
CA THR A 14 -3.73 -14.53 0.79
C THR A 14 -4.42 -13.59 -0.18
N LEU A 15 -4.89 -12.43 0.31
CA LEU A 15 -5.47 -11.37 -0.53
C LEU A 15 -4.50 -10.92 -1.64
N ARG A 16 -3.22 -10.76 -1.30
CA ARG A 16 -2.19 -10.38 -2.26
C ARG A 16 -2.00 -11.44 -3.34
N SER A 17 -1.89 -12.71 -2.94
CA SER A 17 -1.74 -13.81 -3.89
C SER A 17 -2.95 -13.91 -4.81
N GLU A 18 -4.18 -13.87 -4.28
CA GLU A 18 -5.41 -13.94 -5.08
C GLU A 18 -5.48 -12.82 -6.13
N MET A 19 -5.17 -11.58 -5.75
CA MET A 19 -5.31 -10.43 -6.64
C MET A 19 -4.19 -10.35 -7.70
N ILE A 20 -2.97 -10.75 -7.35
CA ILE A 20 -1.80 -10.64 -8.23
C ILE A 20 -1.63 -11.87 -9.13
N GLU A 21 -1.87 -13.08 -8.61
CA GLU A 21 -1.67 -14.33 -9.38
C GLU A 21 -2.70 -14.48 -10.50
N GLY A 22 -3.90 -13.93 -10.33
CA GLY A 22 -4.94 -13.93 -11.36
C GLY A 22 -4.67 -13.01 -12.56
N HIS A 23 -3.69 -12.10 -12.50
CA HIS A 23 -3.51 -11.02 -13.47
C HIS A 23 -2.06 -10.79 -13.88
N ASN A 24 -1.68 -11.29 -15.07
CA ASN A 24 -0.30 -11.17 -15.59
C ASN A 24 0.20 -9.71 -15.67
N SER A 25 -0.63 -8.77 -16.14
CA SER A 25 -0.28 -7.35 -16.26
C SER A 25 0.01 -6.70 -14.89
N VAL A 26 -0.75 -7.09 -13.85
CA VAL A 26 -0.55 -6.61 -12.47
C VAL A 26 0.76 -7.17 -11.91
N ARG A 27 1.03 -8.47 -12.12
CA ARG A 27 2.28 -9.10 -11.67
C ARG A 27 3.52 -8.47 -12.30
N GLU A 28 3.46 -8.19 -13.60
CA GLU A 28 4.53 -7.46 -14.31
C GLU A 28 4.69 -6.03 -13.77
N ALA A 29 3.59 -5.31 -13.57
CA ALA A 29 3.64 -3.95 -13.00
C ALA A 29 4.27 -3.93 -11.60
N VAL A 30 3.87 -4.85 -10.73
CA VAL A 30 4.46 -5.01 -9.38
C VAL A 30 5.96 -5.33 -9.47
N SER A 31 6.37 -6.15 -10.43
CA SER A 31 7.79 -6.46 -10.67
C SER A 31 8.58 -5.21 -11.10
N LEU A 32 8.03 -4.39 -12.00
CA LEU A 32 8.64 -3.12 -12.41
C LEU A 32 8.72 -2.13 -11.23
N LEU A 33 7.66 -2.02 -10.43
CA LEU A 33 7.63 -1.17 -9.24
C LEU A 33 8.66 -1.62 -8.19
N ARG A 34 8.87 -2.93 -8.03
CA ARG A 34 9.94 -3.49 -7.18
C ARG A 34 11.31 -3.05 -7.68
N VAL A 35 11.57 -3.13 -8.99
CA VAL A 35 12.83 -2.68 -9.59
C VAL A 35 13.04 -1.19 -9.32
N TRP A 36 12.01 -0.36 -9.54
CA TRP A 36 12.05 1.07 -9.27
C TRP A 36 12.37 1.40 -7.80
N LEU A 37 11.71 0.71 -6.84
CA LEU A 37 12.00 0.87 -5.41
C LEU A 37 13.45 0.51 -5.06
N THR A 38 13.93 -0.60 -5.63
CA THR A 38 15.27 -1.12 -5.36
C THR A 38 16.34 -0.19 -5.93
N GLN A 39 16.15 0.33 -7.14
CA GLN A 39 17.08 1.26 -7.78
C GLN A 39 17.20 2.58 -7.00
N ARG A 40 16.10 3.07 -6.40
CA ARG A 40 16.10 4.26 -5.54
C ARG A 40 16.50 3.97 -4.09
N GLN A 41 16.80 2.71 -3.75
CA GLN A 41 17.14 2.26 -2.40
C GLN A 41 16.06 2.59 -1.35
N LEU A 42 14.79 2.70 -1.78
CA LEU A 42 13.65 3.08 -0.92
C LEU A 42 13.14 1.92 -0.05
N ASN A 43 13.51 0.69 -0.42
CA ASN A 43 13.15 -0.54 0.30
C ASN A 43 14.21 -0.99 1.30
N GLN A 44 15.21 -0.16 1.61
CA GLN A 44 16.31 -0.48 2.52
C GLN A 44 16.20 0.30 3.84
N GLY A 45 16.51 -0.37 4.95
CA GLY A 45 16.53 0.24 6.29
C GLY A 45 15.24 0.07 7.09
N TYR A 46 15.26 0.58 8.32
CA TYR A 46 14.10 0.55 9.21
C TYR A 46 13.04 1.57 8.77
N GLY A 47 11.78 1.15 8.71
CA GLY A 47 10.68 2.01 8.26
C GLY A 47 10.63 2.26 6.75
N ALA A 48 11.40 1.50 5.96
CA ALA A 48 11.48 1.63 4.51
C ALA A 48 10.15 1.37 3.79
N PHE A 49 10.01 1.91 2.58
CA PHE A 49 8.89 1.62 1.70
C PHE A 49 9.13 0.25 1.02
N THR A 50 8.62 -0.80 1.66
CA THR A 50 8.86 -2.17 1.23
C THR A 50 8.08 -2.54 -0.03
N THR A 51 8.52 -3.58 -0.73
CA THR A 51 7.77 -4.14 -1.86
C THR A 51 6.39 -4.65 -1.44
N PHE A 52 6.25 -5.13 -0.19
CA PHE A 52 4.96 -5.52 0.37
C PHE A 52 3.97 -4.34 0.38
N ILE A 53 4.39 -3.18 0.91
CA ILE A 53 3.56 -1.96 0.96
C ILE A 53 3.18 -1.54 -0.46
N MET A 54 4.12 -1.61 -1.41
CA MET A 54 3.84 -1.31 -2.82
C MET A 54 2.79 -2.25 -3.42
N SER A 55 2.91 -3.56 -3.22
CA SER A 55 1.95 -4.54 -3.71
C SER A 55 0.57 -4.33 -3.11
N MET A 56 0.48 -4.06 -1.80
CA MET A 56 -0.78 -3.74 -1.14
C MET A 56 -1.38 -2.43 -1.69
N TYR A 57 -0.56 -1.43 -1.99
CA TYR A 57 -1.04 -0.18 -2.59
C TYR A 57 -1.60 -0.39 -4.00
N VAL A 58 -0.98 -1.24 -4.82
CA VAL A 58 -1.55 -1.63 -6.13
C VAL A 58 -2.93 -2.26 -5.94
N ILE A 59 -3.10 -3.17 -4.97
CA ILE A 59 -4.39 -3.79 -4.69
C ILE A 59 -5.42 -2.76 -4.21
N TYR A 60 -5.01 -1.80 -3.37
CA TYR A 60 -5.85 -0.67 -2.97
C TYR A 60 -6.35 0.12 -4.19
N LEU A 61 -5.47 0.45 -5.14
CA LEU A 61 -5.85 1.16 -6.37
C LEU A 61 -6.80 0.35 -7.25
N MET A 62 -6.69 -0.99 -7.27
CA MET A 62 -7.66 -1.87 -7.92
C MET A 62 -9.01 -1.80 -7.23
N LYS A 63 -9.02 -1.81 -5.90
CA LYS A 63 -10.26 -1.78 -5.10
C LYS A 63 -11.06 -0.49 -5.32
N ILE A 64 -10.38 0.65 -5.39
CA ILE A 64 -11.01 1.95 -5.70
C ILE A 64 -11.20 2.20 -7.20
N GLN A 65 -10.97 1.18 -8.04
CA GLN A 65 -11.15 1.22 -9.50
C GLN A 65 -10.30 2.29 -10.22
N LYS A 66 -9.19 2.75 -9.61
CA LYS A 66 -8.22 3.64 -10.28
C LYS A 66 -7.37 2.88 -11.30
N ILE A 67 -7.20 1.57 -11.12
CA ILE A 67 -6.58 0.67 -12.09
C ILE A 67 -7.48 -0.54 -12.33
N ASN A 68 -7.44 -1.07 -13.55
CA ASN A 68 -8.25 -2.20 -13.99
C ASN A 68 -7.33 -3.31 -14.53
N HIS A 69 -7.74 -4.57 -14.43
CA HIS A 69 -7.03 -5.74 -14.95
C HIS A 69 -6.79 -5.69 -16.48
N HIS A 70 -7.64 -4.96 -17.22
CA HIS A 70 -7.47 -4.75 -18.66
C HIS A 70 -6.34 -3.78 -19.03
N MET A 71 -5.81 -3.03 -18.05
CA MET A 71 -4.71 -2.09 -18.31
C MET A 71 -3.41 -2.85 -18.56
N SER A 72 -2.56 -2.28 -19.42
CA SER A 72 -1.19 -2.78 -19.58
C SER A 72 -0.37 -2.54 -18.31
N SER A 73 0.68 -3.34 -18.11
CA SER A 73 1.59 -3.20 -16.96
C SER A 73 2.19 -1.79 -16.85
N TYR A 74 2.48 -1.15 -17.98
CA TYR A 74 2.95 0.24 -18.04
C TYR A 74 1.87 1.25 -17.61
N GLN A 75 0.62 1.08 -18.04
CA GLN A 75 -0.49 1.94 -17.62
C GLN A 75 -0.73 1.85 -16.11
N ILE A 76 -0.67 0.63 -15.55
CA ILE A 76 -0.79 0.40 -14.11
C ILE A 76 0.33 1.16 -13.38
N LEU A 77 1.58 0.97 -13.80
CA LEU A 77 2.73 1.63 -13.20
C LEU A 77 2.65 3.16 -13.25
N ARG A 78 2.23 3.74 -14.39
CA ARG A 78 2.00 5.19 -14.50
C ARG A 78 0.92 5.68 -13.55
N ASN A 79 -0.19 4.95 -13.42
CA ASN A 79 -1.28 5.32 -12.50
C ASN A 79 -0.83 5.22 -11.04
N VAL A 80 -0.01 4.23 -10.69
CA VAL A 80 0.58 4.10 -9.36
C VAL A 80 1.45 5.31 -9.03
N TRP A 81 2.36 5.69 -9.92
CA TRP A 81 3.22 6.87 -9.73
C TRP A 81 2.41 8.16 -9.64
N LEU A 82 1.43 8.35 -10.52
CA LEU A 82 0.55 9.53 -10.48
C LEU A 82 -0.25 9.59 -9.17
N SER A 83 -0.72 8.45 -8.68
CA SER A 83 -1.44 8.38 -7.41
C SER A 83 -0.50 8.69 -6.24
N LEU A 84 0.73 8.16 -6.23
CA LEU A 84 1.73 8.48 -5.20
C LEU A 84 2.11 9.96 -5.19
N SER A 85 2.21 10.61 -6.34
CA SER A 85 2.54 12.03 -6.41
C SER A 85 1.38 12.97 -6.03
N THR A 86 0.14 12.48 -6.04
CA THR A 86 -1.07 13.30 -5.80
C THR A 86 -1.75 13.03 -4.46
N THR A 87 -1.49 11.87 -3.84
CA THR A 87 -2.06 11.52 -2.53
C THR A 87 -1.07 11.78 -1.41
N ASP A 88 -1.53 12.42 -0.35
CA ASP A 88 -0.71 12.67 0.84
C ASP A 88 -1.11 11.69 1.95
N TRP A 89 -0.28 10.67 2.15
CA TRP A 89 -0.56 9.64 3.15
C TRP A 89 -0.37 10.12 4.59
N THR A 90 0.10 11.36 4.78
CA THR A 90 0.29 11.99 6.09
C THR A 90 -0.94 12.75 6.56
N THR A 91 -1.92 12.97 5.69
CA THR A 91 -3.17 13.68 6.00
C THR A 91 -4.41 12.86 5.65
N ASP A 92 -4.42 12.22 4.47
CA ASP A 92 -5.49 11.34 4.00
C ASP A 92 -4.91 10.02 3.48
N GLY A 93 -4.46 9.21 4.43
CA GLY A 93 -3.87 7.90 4.21
C GLY A 93 -4.81 6.90 3.53
N PRO A 94 -4.32 6.07 2.59
CA PRO A 94 -5.12 5.01 1.98
C PRO A 94 -5.66 4.02 3.01
N SER A 95 -6.83 3.46 2.72
CA SER A 95 -7.47 2.46 3.57
C SER A 95 -8.15 1.38 2.73
N MET A 96 -7.87 0.12 3.04
CA MET A 96 -8.47 -1.01 2.34
C MET A 96 -9.78 -1.48 2.96
N VAL A 97 -10.26 -0.89 4.06
CA VAL A 97 -11.53 -1.28 4.69
C VAL A 97 -12.75 -0.59 4.06
N SER A 98 -13.92 -1.21 4.25
CA SER A 98 -15.18 -0.62 3.83
C SER A 98 -15.58 0.55 4.74
N SER A 99 -16.43 1.44 4.22
CA SER A 99 -16.95 2.58 4.99
C SER A 99 -17.66 2.18 6.30
N ALA A 100 -18.20 0.97 6.39
CA ALA A 100 -18.83 0.46 7.62
C ALA A 100 -17.82 0.20 8.75
N LEU A 101 -16.66 -0.38 8.44
CA LEU A 101 -15.61 -0.64 9.41
C LEU A 101 -14.90 0.64 9.86
N LEU A 102 -14.79 1.63 8.97
CA LEU A 102 -14.27 2.97 9.31
C LEU A 102 -15.12 3.71 10.36
N LYS A 103 -16.38 3.31 10.57
CA LYS A 103 -17.21 3.84 11.66
C LYS A 103 -16.82 3.28 13.03
N VAL A 104 -16.20 2.09 13.06
CA VAL A 104 -15.78 1.43 14.29
C VAL A 104 -14.39 1.92 14.70
N ILE A 105 -13.45 1.99 13.75
CA ILE A 105 -12.10 2.53 13.95
C ILE A 105 -11.86 3.60 12.89
N PRO A 106 -12.04 4.89 13.22
CA PRO A 106 -11.81 5.99 12.29
C PRO A 106 -10.34 6.11 11.89
N LEU A 107 -10.08 6.55 10.65
CA LEU A 107 -8.72 6.83 10.17
C LEU A 107 -8.01 7.90 11.01
N SER A 108 -8.75 8.84 11.61
CA SER A 108 -8.17 9.87 12.48
C SER A 108 -7.39 9.28 13.65
N VAL A 109 -7.83 8.14 14.20
CA VAL A 109 -7.14 7.46 15.30
C VAL A 109 -5.72 7.03 14.88
N PHE A 110 -5.56 6.61 13.63
CA PHE A 110 -4.23 6.26 13.10
C PHE A 110 -3.37 7.51 12.87
N HIS A 111 -3.94 8.57 12.30
CA HIS A 111 -3.22 9.83 12.06
C HIS A 111 -2.82 10.56 13.35
N GLU A 112 -3.50 10.31 14.47
CA GLU A 112 -3.09 10.81 15.79
C GLU A 112 -1.79 10.15 16.30
N HIS A 113 -1.47 8.93 15.87
CA HIS A 113 -0.37 8.12 16.41
C HIS A 113 0.75 7.84 15.40
N PHE A 114 0.51 8.04 14.09
CA PHE A 114 1.46 7.70 13.03
C PHE A 114 1.58 8.81 12.00
N ASP A 115 2.81 9.08 11.57
CA ASP A 115 3.11 10.09 10.53
C ASP A 115 2.53 9.75 9.16
N VAL A 116 2.46 8.44 8.85
CA VAL A 116 2.07 7.91 7.55
C VAL A 116 1.10 6.76 7.79
N VAL A 117 -0.08 6.83 7.18
CA VAL A 117 -1.15 5.86 7.40
C VAL A 117 -1.48 5.13 6.11
N PHE A 118 -1.39 3.80 6.15
CA PHE A 118 -1.99 2.91 5.17
C PHE A 118 -2.64 1.73 5.89
N VAL A 119 -3.97 1.76 6.03
CA VAL A 119 -4.71 0.72 6.76
C VAL A 119 -4.97 -0.48 5.86
N ASP A 120 -4.68 -1.66 6.43
CA ASP A 120 -4.80 -2.96 5.76
C ASP A 120 -6.25 -3.40 5.51
N SER A 121 -6.43 -4.58 4.92
CA SER A 121 -7.74 -5.12 4.55
C SER A 121 -8.62 -5.45 5.77
N THR A 122 -8.01 -5.73 6.93
CA THR A 122 -8.72 -6.04 8.18
C THR A 122 -9.18 -4.80 8.93
N GLY A 123 -8.50 -3.65 8.74
CA GLY A 123 -8.80 -2.41 9.45
C GLY A 123 -8.10 -2.26 10.79
N LEU A 124 -7.30 -3.25 11.16
CA LEU A 124 -6.69 -3.34 12.49
C LEU A 124 -5.21 -2.94 12.46
N CYS A 125 -4.58 -2.91 11.28
CA CYS A 125 -3.15 -2.70 11.16
C CYS A 125 -2.82 -1.57 10.17
N ASN A 126 -1.96 -0.65 10.62
CA ASN A 126 -1.30 0.31 9.74
C ASN A 126 -0.04 -0.33 9.12
N LEU A 127 -0.05 -0.59 7.82
CA LEU A 127 1.07 -1.18 7.08
C LEU A 127 2.30 -0.28 7.05
N THR A 128 2.12 1.03 7.24
CA THR A 128 3.19 2.02 7.30
C THR A 128 3.50 2.48 8.73
N ALA A 129 3.11 1.70 9.76
CA ALA A 129 3.30 2.07 11.17
C ALA A 129 4.75 2.41 11.57
N ARG A 130 5.75 1.87 10.85
CA ARG A 130 7.18 2.14 11.09
C ARG A 130 7.76 3.25 10.21
N MET A 131 6.99 3.73 9.24
CA MET A 131 7.43 4.71 8.26
C MET A 131 7.29 6.11 8.84
N ASN A 132 8.39 6.85 8.85
CA ASN A 132 8.36 8.27 9.18
C ASN A 132 8.06 9.12 7.94
N LYS A 133 7.65 10.36 8.17
CA LYS A 133 7.32 11.33 7.11
C LYS A 133 8.44 11.52 6.08
N TYR A 134 9.70 11.58 6.54
CA TYR A 134 10.86 11.78 5.66
C TYR A 134 11.09 10.62 4.69
N THR A 135 10.84 9.39 5.13
CA THR A 135 10.96 8.21 4.28
C THR A 135 9.87 8.21 3.21
N TYR A 136 8.64 8.58 3.59
CA TYR A 136 7.54 8.74 2.65
C TYR A 136 7.81 9.83 1.60
N TRP A 137 8.33 10.98 2.01
CA TRP A 137 8.69 12.07 1.07
C TRP A 137 9.77 11.71 0.05
N LYS A 138 10.61 10.71 0.31
CA LYS A 138 11.56 10.21 -0.70
C LYS A 138 10.89 9.37 -1.79
N VAL A 139 9.66 8.91 -1.56
CA VAL A 139 8.86 8.12 -2.52
C VAL A 139 8.11 9.04 -3.48
N MET A 140 7.59 10.16 -2.95
CA MET A 140 7.02 11.29 -3.71
C MET A 140 8.06 11.91 -4.65
#